data_AF-A0AA43FKI5-F1
#
_entry.id   AF-A0AA43FKI5-F1
#
_cell.length_a   1.000
_cell.length_b   1.000
_cell.length_c   1.000
_cell.angle_alpha   90.00
_cell.angle_beta   90.00
_cell.angle_gamma   90.00
#
_symmetry.space_group_name_H-M   'P 1'
#
loop_
_entity.id
_entity.type
_entity.pdbx_description
1 polymer ?
#
loop_
_entity_poly.entity_id
_entity_poly.type
_entity_poly.pdbx_seq_one_letter_code
_entity_poly.pdbx_strand_id
1 'polypeptide(L)'
;LKVCAECHPTQFYGFSSGGHGAARARDAGRFSTPRENVGCGSCHDTHSLLLGSARREACKRCHDSKHTLNYEKSGHYRYISDPVFALKPVTGVDCAGCHMPKLEELNGHTMHNESYSSSRKRIMAVMVCDRCHGMKFSLESLYDPDVISYNFTYTSKKPIPPGLQGHFKAAGVE
;
A
#
# COMPACT_ATOMS: atom_id res chain seq x y z
N LEU A 1 17.85 12.48 -8.14
CA LEU A 1 16.37 12.57 -8.27
C LEU A 1 15.90 13.58 -9.32
N LYS A 2 16.54 14.75 -9.46
CA LYS A 2 16.13 15.77 -10.46
C LYS A 2 16.06 15.22 -11.91
N VAL A 3 17.04 14.43 -12.34
CA VAL A 3 17.04 13.77 -13.66
C VAL A 3 15.78 12.91 -13.92
N CYS A 4 15.20 12.31 -12.88
CA CYS A 4 13.98 11.52 -13.02
C CYS A 4 12.75 12.43 -13.24
N ALA A 5 12.73 13.61 -12.62
CA ALA A 5 11.61 14.54 -12.67
C ALA A 5 11.41 15.17 -14.06
N GLU A 6 12.47 15.25 -14.86
CA GLU A 6 12.42 15.77 -16.23
C GLU A 6 11.54 14.92 -17.14
N CYS A 7 11.51 13.60 -16.94
CA CYS A 7 10.69 12.67 -17.73
C CYS A 7 9.52 12.04 -16.95
N HIS A 8 9.61 12.00 -15.62
CA HIS A 8 8.60 11.40 -14.73
C HIS A 8 8.07 12.40 -13.70
N PRO A 9 7.52 13.56 -14.12
CA PRO A 9 7.11 14.61 -13.21
C PRO A 9 5.99 14.16 -12.26
N THR A 10 5.04 13.36 -12.74
CA THR A 10 3.92 12.83 -11.93
C THR A 10 4.42 11.89 -10.83
N GLN A 11 5.28 10.94 -11.16
CA GLN A 11 5.85 9.98 -10.22
C GLN A 11 6.76 10.70 -9.21
N PHE A 12 7.56 11.66 -9.68
CA PHE A 12 8.41 12.48 -8.83
C PHE A 12 7.60 13.32 -7.84
N TYR A 13 6.51 13.95 -8.30
CA TYR A 13 5.61 14.71 -7.44
C TYR A 13 4.94 13.82 -6.39
N GLY A 14 4.41 12.66 -6.80
CA GLY A 14 3.83 11.67 -5.89
C GLY A 14 4.83 11.23 -4.82
N PHE A 15 6.03 10.83 -5.23
CA PHE A 15 7.12 10.44 -4.34
C PHE A 15 7.47 11.53 -3.33
N SER A 16 7.69 12.76 -3.82
CA SER A 16 8.08 13.90 -2.97
C SER A 16 6.99 14.30 -1.97
N SER A 17 5.73 13.98 -2.26
CA SER A 17 4.58 14.25 -1.41
C SER A 17 4.28 13.14 -0.39
N GLY A 18 4.94 11.99 -0.50
CA GLY A 18 4.85 10.89 0.47
C GLY A 18 5.88 11.02 1.58
N GLY A 19 5.68 10.32 2.70
CA GLY A 19 6.64 10.21 3.79
C GLY A 19 8.04 9.77 3.36
N HIS A 20 8.16 8.87 2.37
CA HIS A 20 9.45 8.46 1.81
C HIS A 20 10.21 9.61 1.13
N GLY A 21 9.52 10.49 0.39
CA GLY A 21 10.14 11.66 -0.24
C GLY A 21 10.23 12.87 0.69
N ALA A 22 9.27 13.03 1.59
CA ALA A 22 9.21 14.12 2.57
C ALA A 22 10.28 14.00 3.67
N ALA A 23 10.73 12.78 4.00
CA ALA A 23 11.88 12.55 4.89
C ALA A 23 13.19 13.15 4.34
N ARG A 24 13.28 13.44 3.03
CA ARG A 24 14.38 14.22 2.44
C ARG A 24 14.16 15.74 2.47
N ALA A 25 12.95 16.19 2.74
CA ALA A 25 12.57 17.61 2.73
C ALA A 25 12.45 18.22 4.14
N ARG A 26 12.51 17.42 5.22
CA ARG A 26 12.35 17.89 6.60
C ARG A 26 13.27 17.17 7.59
N ASP A 27 14.31 17.87 8.04
CA ASP A 27 14.72 17.83 9.44
C ASP A 27 13.55 18.39 10.27
N ALA A 28 12.80 17.53 10.97
CA ALA A 28 12.12 17.81 12.26
C ALA A 28 10.94 16.85 12.53
N GLY A 29 11.02 16.12 13.65
CA GLY A 29 9.86 15.91 14.51
C GLY A 29 9.18 14.54 14.48
N ARG A 30 9.61 13.69 15.43
CA ARG A 30 8.91 12.54 16.06
C ARG A 30 8.58 11.31 15.19
N PHE A 31 9.27 10.21 15.56
CA PHE A 31 9.05 8.81 15.22
C PHE A 31 9.25 8.40 13.75
N SER A 32 10.48 8.54 13.28
CA SER A 32 11.14 7.46 12.53
C SER A 32 12.64 7.77 12.44
N THR A 33 13.47 6.73 12.52
CA THR A 33 14.91 6.81 12.22
C THR A 33 15.11 7.48 10.86
N PRO A 34 16.01 8.48 10.72
CA PRO A 34 16.26 9.14 9.44
C PRO A 34 16.68 8.12 8.40
N ARG A 35 15.89 7.93 7.34
CA ARG A 35 16.31 7.18 6.15
C ARG A 35 16.80 8.18 5.13
N GLU A 36 17.99 8.71 5.32
CA GLU A 36 18.56 9.79 4.49
C GLU A 36 18.69 9.44 2.99
N ASN A 37 18.45 8.18 2.57
CA ASN A 37 18.81 7.74 1.22
C ASN A 37 17.74 7.04 0.34
N VAL A 38 16.44 7.17 0.60
CA VAL A 38 15.40 6.55 -0.28
C VAL A 38 15.19 7.35 -1.57
N GLY A 39 15.50 6.80 -2.75
CA GLY A 39 15.23 7.41 -4.06
C GLY A 39 14.48 6.48 -5.02
N CYS A 40 14.31 6.88 -6.29
CA CYS A 40 13.58 6.07 -7.28
C CYS A 40 14.15 4.64 -7.42
N GLY A 41 15.47 4.49 -7.40
CA GLY A 41 16.17 3.19 -7.44
C GLY A 41 16.02 2.32 -6.18
N SER A 42 15.41 2.83 -5.11
CA SER A 42 15.25 2.07 -3.85
C SER A 42 14.16 1.01 -3.94
N CYS A 43 13.15 1.22 -4.78
CA CYS A 43 11.97 0.37 -4.90
C CYS A 43 12.02 -0.52 -6.14
N HIS A 44 12.53 0.00 -7.25
CA HIS A 44 12.69 -0.71 -8.51
C HIS A 44 14.08 -0.43 -9.09
N ASP A 45 14.61 -1.37 -9.86
CA ASP A 45 15.89 -1.17 -10.55
C ASP A 45 15.68 -0.16 -11.69
N THR A 46 16.57 0.83 -11.79
CA THR A 46 16.53 1.89 -12.81
C THR A 46 17.04 1.41 -14.17
N HIS A 47 17.69 0.25 -14.24
CA HIS A 47 18.25 -0.30 -15.48
C HIS A 47 17.64 -1.65 -15.86
N SER A 48 16.60 -2.10 -15.15
CA SER A 48 15.90 -3.34 -15.46
C SER A 48 14.86 -3.12 -16.57
N LEU A 49 14.84 -4.01 -17.56
CA LEU A 49 13.80 -4.08 -18.59
C LEU A 49 12.49 -4.69 -18.06
N LEU A 50 12.51 -5.30 -16.87
CA LEU A 50 11.31 -5.84 -16.23
C LEU A 50 10.49 -4.69 -15.65
N LEU A 51 9.46 -4.28 -16.39
CA LEU A 51 8.43 -3.35 -15.96
C LEU A 51 7.48 -4.06 -14.97
N GLY A 52 7.97 -4.32 -13.76
CA GLY A 52 7.19 -4.90 -12.66
C GLY A 52 7.03 -3.91 -11.51
N SER A 53 6.04 -4.11 -10.65
CA SER A 53 5.90 -3.39 -9.38
C SER A 53 7.21 -3.42 -8.59
N ALA A 54 7.39 -2.46 -7.68
CA ALA A 54 8.47 -2.52 -6.70
C ALA A 54 8.43 -3.90 -6.04
N ARG A 55 9.53 -4.64 -6.19
CA ARG A 55 9.60 -6.01 -5.68
C ARG A 55 9.33 -5.98 -4.18
N ARG A 56 8.48 -6.87 -3.67
CA ARG A 56 8.24 -7.05 -2.22
C ARG A 56 9.55 -7.04 -1.43
N GLU A 57 10.59 -7.67 -1.98
CA GLU A 57 11.93 -7.76 -1.42
C GLU A 57 12.53 -6.36 -1.20
N ALA A 58 12.29 -5.41 -2.11
CA ALA A 58 12.75 -4.03 -1.97
C ALA A 58 12.13 -3.36 -0.74
N CYS A 59 10.84 -3.61 -0.47
CA CYS A 59 10.16 -3.11 0.74
C CYS A 59 10.75 -3.73 2.01
N LYS A 60 10.95 -5.07 2.02
CA LYS A 60 11.47 -5.82 3.19
C LYS A 60 12.89 -5.42 3.60
N ARG A 61 13.72 -4.91 2.68
CA ARG A 61 15.06 -4.37 3.03
C ARG A 61 15.02 -3.25 4.07
N CYS A 62 13.88 -2.56 4.16
CA CYS A 62 13.68 -1.42 5.03
C CYS A 62 12.56 -1.67 6.05
N HIS A 63 11.47 -2.31 5.66
CA HIS A 63 10.31 -2.59 6.51
C HIS A 63 10.33 -4.03 7.04
N ASP A 64 10.65 -4.14 8.33
CA ASP A 64 10.73 -5.42 9.03
C ASP A 64 9.87 -5.39 10.30
N SER A 65 8.57 -5.24 10.11
CA SER A 65 7.60 -5.28 11.19
C SER A 65 6.86 -6.59 11.19
N LYS A 66 6.13 -6.87 12.28
CA LYS A 66 5.20 -8.02 12.35
C LYS A 66 4.26 -8.07 11.14
N HIS A 67 3.80 -6.92 10.65
CA HIS A 67 2.97 -6.85 9.45
C HIS A 67 3.72 -7.35 8.21
N THR A 68 4.94 -6.89 7.94
CA THR A 68 5.68 -7.33 6.74
C THR A 68 6.11 -8.80 6.83
N LEU A 69 6.50 -9.26 8.02
CA LEU A 69 6.91 -10.65 8.26
C LEU A 69 5.78 -11.67 8.12
N ASN A 70 4.51 -11.26 8.30
CA ASN A 70 3.37 -12.15 8.12
C ASN A 70 2.78 -12.16 6.71
N TYR A 71 3.27 -11.31 5.79
CA TYR A 71 2.72 -11.23 4.43
C TYR A 71 2.70 -12.58 3.71
N GLU A 72 3.77 -13.37 3.81
CA GLU A 72 3.88 -14.69 3.15
C GLU A 72 2.90 -15.73 3.68
N LYS A 73 2.30 -15.49 4.85
CA LYS A 73 1.26 -16.36 5.42
C LYS A 73 -0.14 -15.93 5.00
N SER A 74 -0.28 -14.77 4.35
CA SER A 74 -1.57 -14.17 4.01
C SER A 74 -2.21 -14.84 2.79
N GLY A 75 -3.54 -14.74 2.69
CA GLY A 75 -4.27 -15.11 1.49
C GLY A 75 -3.82 -14.31 0.26
N HIS A 76 -3.46 -13.03 0.44
CA HIS A 76 -2.98 -12.17 -0.64
C HIS A 76 -1.69 -12.68 -1.28
N TYR A 77 -0.73 -13.15 -0.47
CA TYR A 77 0.50 -13.74 -0.99
C TYR A 77 0.22 -15.02 -1.77
N ARG A 78 -0.64 -15.89 -1.23
CA ARG A 78 -0.97 -17.18 -1.87
C ARG A 78 -1.40 -17.00 -3.32
N TYR A 79 -2.25 -15.99 -3.61
CA TYR A 79 -2.71 -15.71 -4.97
C TYR A 79 -1.62 -15.13 -5.88
N ILE A 80 -0.74 -14.27 -5.37
CA ILE A 80 0.39 -13.74 -6.16
C ILE A 80 1.46 -14.82 -6.43
N SER A 81 1.67 -15.73 -5.49
CA SER A 81 2.67 -16.80 -5.61
C SER A 81 2.22 -17.97 -6.48
N ASP A 82 0.93 -18.07 -6.77
CA ASP A 82 0.36 -19.19 -7.51
C ASP A 82 0.39 -18.88 -9.02
N PRO A 83 1.10 -19.68 -9.84
CA PRO A 83 1.23 -19.44 -11.27
C PRO A 83 -0.11 -19.53 -12.03
N VAL A 84 -1.11 -20.24 -11.50
CA VAL A 84 -2.45 -20.33 -12.09
C VAL A 84 -3.23 -19.04 -11.87
N PHE A 85 -3.02 -18.38 -10.74
CA PHE A 85 -3.70 -17.12 -10.40
C PHE A 85 -2.93 -15.90 -10.90
N ALA A 86 -1.60 -15.92 -10.96
CA ALA A 86 -0.77 -14.82 -11.43
C ALA A 86 -1.11 -14.29 -12.85
N LEU A 87 -1.81 -15.10 -13.67
CA LEU A 87 -2.29 -14.72 -15.01
C LEU A 87 -3.66 -14.03 -15.01
N LYS A 88 -4.36 -14.00 -13.87
CA LYS A 88 -5.66 -13.34 -13.72
C LYS A 88 -5.47 -11.90 -13.22
N PRO A 89 -6.12 -10.90 -13.86
CA PRO A 89 -5.87 -9.48 -13.62
C PRO A 89 -6.20 -8.97 -12.19
N VAL A 90 -6.78 -9.80 -11.31
CA VAL A 90 -7.25 -9.38 -9.98
C VAL A 90 -7.10 -10.51 -8.96
N THR A 91 -5.89 -11.08 -8.79
CA THR A 91 -5.69 -12.12 -7.78
C THR A 91 -4.50 -11.81 -6.89
N GLY A 92 -4.81 -11.32 -5.68
CA GLY A 92 -3.84 -10.95 -4.67
C GLY A 92 -3.25 -9.55 -4.86
N VAL A 93 -2.64 -9.05 -3.78
CA VAL A 93 -2.01 -7.74 -3.69
C VAL A 93 -0.69 -7.85 -2.93
N ASP A 94 0.33 -7.12 -3.37
CA ASP A 94 1.61 -6.99 -2.67
C ASP A 94 1.69 -5.66 -1.91
N CYS A 95 2.85 -5.37 -1.32
CA CYS A 95 3.07 -4.15 -0.56
C CYS A 95 2.75 -2.90 -1.40
N ALA A 96 3.16 -2.89 -2.68
CA ALA A 96 2.91 -1.79 -3.59
C ALA A 96 1.45 -1.74 -4.02
N GLY A 97 0.81 -2.88 -4.27
CA GLY A 97 -0.61 -2.98 -4.60
C GLY A 97 -1.52 -2.35 -3.54
N CYS A 98 -1.19 -2.51 -2.26
CA CYS A 98 -1.93 -1.88 -1.17
C CYS A 98 -1.53 -0.42 -0.92
N HIS A 99 -0.23 -0.14 -0.80
CA HIS A 99 0.25 1.17 -0.34
C HIS A 99 0.48 2.19 -1.45
N MET A 100 0.58 1.73 -2.69
CA MET A 100 0.85 2.52 -3.89
C MET A 100 -0.02 2.01 -5.06
N PRO A 101 -1.36 1.95 -4.91
CA PRO A 101 -2.22 1.36 -5.94
C PRO A 101 -2.14 2.11 -7.27
N LYS A 102 -2.45 1.41 -8.36
CA LYS A 102 -2.66 2.03 -9.67
C LYS A 102 -3.99 2.76 -9.69
N LEU A 103 -3.96 4.02 -10.14
CA LEU A 103 -5.11 4.91 -10.13
C LEU A 103 -5.52 5.27 -11.55
N GLU A 104 -6.82 5.24 -11.83
CA GLU A 104 -7.36 5.62 -13.14
C GLU A 104 -7.15 7.12 -13.40
N GLU A 105 -7.22 7.95 -12.36
CA GLU A 105 -6.93 9.39 -12.42
C GLU A 105 -5.46 9.69 -12.78
N LEU A 106 -4.60 8.68 -12.64
CA LEU A 106 -3.21 8.71 -13.09
C LEU A 106 -3.03 7.89 -14.37
N ASN A 107 -4.05 7.74 -15.21
CA ASN A 107 -4.02 6.92 -16.43
C ASN A 107 -3.58 5.47 -16.19
N GLY A 108 -3.99 4.89 -15.06
CA GLY A 108 -3.58 3.55 -14.64
C GLY A 108 -2.15 3.45 -14.11
N HIS A 109 -1.45 4.58 -13.91
CA HIS A 109 -0.12 4.60 -13.33
C HIS A 109 -0.15 4.38 -11.81
N THR A 110 0.95 3.84 -11.28
CA THR A 110 1.18 3.64 -9.85
C THR A 110 1.19 4.97 -9.09
N MET A 111 0.45 5.05 -7.98
CA MET A 111 0.55 6.17 -7.04
C MET A 111 1.89 6.14 -6.30
N HIS A 112 2.80 7.07 -6.59
CA HIS A 112 4.13 7.09 -5.98
C HIS A 112 4.18 7.74 -4.58
N ASN A 113 3.04 8.03 -3.96
CA ASN A 113 2.94 8.48 -2.58
C ASN A 113 2.48 7.30 -1.71
N GLU A 114 3.41 6.62 -1.04
CA GLU A 114 3.11 5.47 -0.20
C GLU A 114 2.23 5.82 1.02
N SER A 115 2.24 7.10 1.42
CA SER A 115 1.45 7.62 2.52
C SER A 115 -0.01 7.83 2.12
N TYR A 116 -0.33 7.85 0.82
CA TYR A 116 -1.66 8.20 0.32
C TYR A 116 -2.76 7.27 0.85
N SER A 117 -2.61 5.95 0.70
CA SER A 117 -3.58 4.98 1.22
C SER A 117 -3.21 4.51 2.64
N SER A 118 -1.92 4.37 2.97
CA SER A 118 -1.48 3.80 4.25
C SER A 118 -1.88 4.64 5.47
N SER A 119 -1.92 5.97 5.33
CA SER A 119 -2.34 6.88 6.42
C SER A 119 -3.85 6.95 6.63
N ARG A 120 -4.66 6.43 5.69
CA ARG A 120 -6.11 6.66 5.62
C ARG A 120 -6.87 5.37 5.33
N LYS A 121 -7.32 4.69 6.40
CA LYS A 121 -8.03 3.41 6.33
C LYS A 121 -9.22 3.38 5.36
N ARG A 122 -10.05 4.43 5.33
CA ARG A 122 -11.19 4.50 4.40
C ARG A 122 -10.75 4.61 2.94
N ILE A 123 -9.71 5.38 2.68
CA ILE A 123 -9.13 5.52 1.34
C ILE A 123 -8.54 4.18 0.89
N MET A 124 -7.81 3.48 1.77
CA MET A 124 -7.36 2.10 1.51
C MET A 124 -8.52 1.16 1.19
N ALA A 125 -9.61 1.22 1.96
CA ALA A 125 -10.77 0.36 1.75
C ALA A 125 -11.38 0.55 0.35
N VAL A 126 -11.66 1.80 -0.04
CA VAL A 126 -12.27 2.14 -1.34
C VAL A 126 -11.34 1.81 -2.51
N MET A 127 -10.05 2.13 -2.39
CA MET A 127 -9.15 2.07 -3.53
C MET A 127 -8.56 0.69 -3.79
N VAL A 128 -8.41 -0.12 -2.74
CA VAL A 128 -7.70 -1.39 -2.79
C VAL A 128 -8.63 -2.55 -2.46
N CYS A 129 -9.21 -2.53 -1.27
CA CYS A 129 -9.92 -3.69 -0.74
C CYS A 129 -11.25 -3.93 -1.47
N ASP A 130 -12.00 -2.87 -1.78
CA ASP A 130 -13.33 -2.94 -2.42
C ASP A 130 -13.28 -3.50 -3.86
N ARG A 131 -12.09 -3.58 -4.46
CA ARG A 131 -11.88 -4.22 -5.77
C ARG A 131 -12.05 -5.74 -5.73
N CYS A 132 -11.93 -6.36 -4.54
CA CYS A 132 -11.96 -7.82 -4.36
C CYS A 132 -12.88 -8.27 -3.22
N HIS A 133 -13.12 -7.41 -2.24
CA HIS A 133 -13.86 -7.71 -1.02
C HIS A 133 -14.98 -6.69 -0.84
N GLY A 134 -16.03 -7.03 -0.10
CA GLY A 134 -17.04 -6.03 0.26
C GLY A 134 -16.50 -4.95 1.20
N MET A 135 -17.02 -3.74 1.08
CA MET A 135 -16.65 -2.58 1.90
C MET A 135 -16.71 -2.85 3.42
N LYS A 136 -17.76 -3.52 3.91
CA LYS A 136 -17.91 -3.85 5.34
C LYS A 136 -16.74 -4.67 5.87
N PHE A 137 -16.46 -5.79 5.20
CA PHE A 137 -15.33 -6.68 5.51
C PHE A 137 -14.00 -5.93 5.49
N SER A 138 -13.81 -5.10 4.46
CA SER A 138 -12.61 -4.30 4.26
C SER A 138 -12.36 -3.34 5.44
N LEU A 139 -13.40 -2.62 5.86
CA LEU A 139 -13.33 -1.69 6.97
C LEU A 139 -13.12 -2.41 8.31
N GLU A 140 -13.88 -3.46 8.60
CA GLU A 140 -13.69 -4.24 9.84
C GLU A 140 -12.25 -4.76 9.95
N SER A 141 -11.69 -5.24 8.84
CA SER A 141 -10.29 -5.71 8.78
C SER A 141 -9.28 -4.57 8.98
N LEU A 142 -9.51 -3.40 8.39
CA LEU A 142 -8.62 -2.24 8.52
C LEU A 142 -8.74 -1.53 9.88
N TYR A 143 -9.84 -1.70 10.60
CA TYR A 143 -10.02 -1.12 11.92
C TYR A 143 -9.58 -2.04 13.06
N ASP A 144 -9.31 -3.33 12.80
CA ASP A 144 -8.70 -4.24 13.79
C ASP A 144 -7.15 -4.21 13.73
N PRO A 145 -6.45 -3.65 14.73
CA PRO A 145 -4.99 -3.56 14.73
C PRO A 145 -4.30 -4.93 14.76
N ASP A 146 -4.94 -5.96 15.32
CA ASP A 146 -4.37 -7.29 15.37
C ASP A 146 -4.32 -7.87 13.95
N VAL A 147 -5.45 -7.82 13.24
CA VAL A 147 -5.56 -8.26 11.83
C VAL A 147 -4.53 -7.57 10.95
N ILE A 148 -4.36 -6.24 11.10
CA ILE A 148 -3.31 -5.51 10.38
C ILE A 148 -1.93 -6.03 10.75
N SER A 149 -1.62 -6.18 12.05
CA SER A 149 -0.28 -6.61 12.50
C SER A 149 0.12 -7.99 11.99
N TYR A 150 -0.86 -8.85 11.70
CA TYR A 150 -0.65 -10.18 11.12
C TYR A 150 -0.91 -10.21 9.61
N ASN A 151 -0.97 -9.07 8.93
CA ASN A 151 -1.15 -8.99 7.48
C ASN A 151 -2.37 -9.77 6.97
N PHE A 152 -3.50 -9.64 7.67
CA PHE A 152 -4.78 -10.20 7.23
C PHE A 152 -4.74 -11.73 7.02
N THR A 153 -3.88 -12.45 7.77
CA THR A 153 -3.85 -13.93 7.78
C THR A 153 -5.11 -14.57 8.36
N TYR A 154 -5.93 -13.78 9.03
CA TYR A 154 -7.22 -14.15 9.59
C TYR A 154 -8.19 -12.97 9.48
N THR A 155 -9.48 -13.25 9.64
CA THR A 155 -10.54 -12.23 9.59
C THR A 155 -10.72 -11.53 10.93
N SER A 156 -11.12 -10.26 10.90
CA SER A 156 -11.51 -9.55 12.12
C SER A 156 -12.65 -10.28 12.82
N LYS A 157 -12.55 -10.41 14.14
CA LYS A 157 -13.67 -10.80 15.00
C LYS A 157 -14.33 -9.59 15.67
N LYS A 158 -13.79 -8.39 15.44
CA LYS A 158 -14.24 -7.14 16.05
C LYS A 158 -15.10 -6.37 15.05
N PRO A 159 -16.32 -5.93 15.44
CA PRO A 159 -17.15 -5.11 14.59
C PRO A 159 -16.55 -3.71 14.41
N ILE A 160 -17.04 -2.98 13.42
CA ILE A 160 -16.69 -1.57 13.20
C ILE A 160 -16.95 -0.75 14.48
N PRO A 161 -16.00 0.10 14.93
CA PRO A 161 -16.19 0.95 16.11
C PRO A 161 -17.49 1.77 16.05
N PRO A 162 -18.30 1.82 17.14
CA PRO A 162 -19.61 2.48 17.15
C PRO A 162 -19.63 3.92 16.65
N GLY A 163 -18.62 4.72 17.01
CA GLY A 163 -18.48 6.12 16.59
C GLY A 163 -18.22 6.33 15.09
N LEU A 164 -18.03 5.27 14.31
CA LEU A 164 -17.86 5.34 12.87
C LEU A 164 -19.04 4.75 12.09
N GLN A 165 -19.98 4.07 12.76
CA GLN A 165 -21.13 3.38 12.12
C GLN A 165 -22.04 4.36 11.34
N GLY A 166 -22.24 5.58 11.85
CA GLY A 166 -23.04 6.61 11.17
C GLY A 166 -22.45 7.08 9.83
N HIS A 167 -21.12 7.10 9.72
CA HIS A 167 -20.43 7.43 8.47
C HIS A 167 -20.50 6.28 7.44
N PHE A 168 -20.79 5.05 7.87
CA PHE A 168 -20.88 3.88 7.00
C PHE A 168 -22.30 3.60 6.51
N LYS A 169 -23.32 3.93 7.31
CA LYS A 169 -24.72 4.00 6.84
C LYS A 169 -24.89 4.95 5.66
N ALA A 170 -24.24 6.12 5.70
CA ALA A 170 -24.26 7.08 4.60
C ALA A 170 -23.55 6.59 3.32
N ALA A 171 -22.72 5.55 3.41
CA ALA A 171 -21.99 4.95 2.30
C ALA A 171 -22.61 3.63 1.80
N GLY A 172 -23.81 3.26 2.26
CA GLY A 172 -24.51 2.03 1.83
C GLY A 172 -23.88 0.74 2.34
N VAL A 173 -23.10 0.79 3.42
CA VAL A 173 -22.42 -0.37 4.01
C VAL A 173 -23.26 -0.87 5.19
N GLU A 174 -24.16 -1.83 4.93
CA GLU A 174 -24.96 -2.53 5.96
C GLU A 174 -24.35 -3.87 6.40
#